data_AF-A0A5K1I663-F1
#
_entry.id   AF-A0A5K1I663-F1
#
_cell.length_a   1.000
_cell.length_b   1.000
_cell.length_c   1.000
_cell.angle_alpha   90.00
_cell.angle_beta   90.00
_cell.angle_gamma   90.00
#
_symmetry.space_group_name_H-M   'P 1'
#
loop_
_entity.id
_entity.type
_entity.pdbx_description
1 polymer ?
#
loop_
_entity_poly.entity_id
_entity_poly.type
_entity_poly.pdbx_seq_one_letter_code
_entity_poly.pdbx_strand_id
1 'polypeptide(L)'
;MAANHRFSVSALQAAEAGVNDMLDAVLAFNYSPGGALFCDDLSASLSGSGFTGGPSEYAASGDISGGGLSKEYKALMLCAESGHVIGYSRGVVLDADDEEISARRVRVEMVPPGYDAFRSMLSDESVIVNGASTIVGNVHSNGDLSLLIKDKGNIDIQSAGAITASGTADVDGVSGGDTSDCETAICSVSGVAEIDVPSAQSYIDLIVAEYLVVDEGVLSYKTGADSYIKILDQESDGSCSADGLSEPTDFLPNEDIDDLNHVKVMDKNFIYYCPGDLSTGGDINGVTVMAAGNIVHDGSSDIISEDSADTLFVSGANIEFNGKNNVKTYAAFWAEGEFIQNGHSEIYGSIITGGSITINGSFYYEGVDSGLLYKPVSGHLEGWVELENPSDEDNLSAGEA
;
A
#
# COMPACT_ATOMS: atom_id res chain seq x y z
N MET A 1 29.18 -18.75 37.28
CA MET A 1 28.00 -17.92 36.92
C MET A 1 28.36 -16.77 35.98
N ALA A 2 29.32 -15.89 36.30
CA ALA A 2 29.67 -14.77 35.40
C ALA A 2 30.24 -15.17 34.03
N ALA A 3 30.99 -16.28 33.93
CA ALA A 3 31.53 -16.77 32.66
C ALA A 3 30.42 -17.25 31.70
N ASN A 4 29.46 -18.04 32.20
CA ASN A 4 28.33 -18.54 31.42
C ASN A 4 27.47 -17.39 30.86
N HIS A 5 27.27 -16.34 31.65
CA HIS A 5 26.58 -15.14 31.19
C HIS A 5 27.33 -14.44 30.04
N ARG A 6 28.67 -14.34 30.14
CA ARG A 6 29.48 -13.70 29.09
C ARG A 6 29.47 -14.50 27.77
N PHE A 7 29.49 -15.83 27.83
CA PHE A 7 29.41 -16.68 26.64
C PHE A 7 28.01 -16.62 26.02
N SER A 8 26.97 -16.62 26.84
CA SER A 8 25.59 -16.48 26.39
C SER A 8 25.33 -15.15 25.68
N VAL A 9 25.81 -14.02 26.22
CA VAL A 9 25.72 -12.71 25.54
C VAL A 9 26.52 -12.71 24.23
N SER A 10 27.67 -13.38 24.21
CA SER A 10 28.50 -13.46 22.99
C SER A 10 27.85 -14.30 21.90
N ALA A 11 27.17 -15.39 22.26
CA ALA A 11 26.37 -16.20 21.34
C ALA A 11 25.16 -15.41 20.83
N LEU A 12 24.52 -14.59 21.67
CA LEU A 12 23.45 -13.70 21.22
C LEU A 12 23.97 -12.70 20.19
N GLN A 13 25.07 -12.00 20.47
CA GLN A 13 25.68 -11.06 19.50
C GLN A 13 26.01 -11.71 18.15
N ALA A 14 26.46 -12.96 18.15
CA ALA A 14 26.68 -13.70 16.92
C ALA A 14 25.35 -14.00 16.19
N ALA A 15 24.29 -14.37 16.93
CA ALA A 15 22.96 -14.54 16.35
C ALA A 15 22.43 -13.21 15.77
N GLU A 16 22.63 -12.07 16.45
CA GLU A 16 22.25 -10.74 15.95
C GLU A 16 22.98 -10.39 14.65
N ALA A 17 24.25 -10.79 14.49
CA ALA A 17 24.96 -10.64 13.23
C ALA A 17 24.28 -11.41 12.09
N GLY A 18 23.85 -12.65 12.34
CA GLY A 18 23.08 -13.41 11.36
C GLY A 18 21.71 -12.82 11.04
N VAL A 19 21.07 -12.13 11.99
CA VAL A 19 19.84 -11.35 11.74
C VAL A 19 20.11 -10.18 10.80
N ASN A 20 21.20 -9.43 11.03
CA ASN A 20 21.56 -8.32 10.16
C ASN A 20 21.84 -8.77 8.72
N ASP A 21 22.52 -9.90 8.54
CA ASP A 21 22.76 -10.46 7.19
C ASP A 21 21.45 -10.85 6.48
N MET A 22 20.50 -11.45 7.22
CA MET A 22 19.17 -11.75 6.67
C MET A 22 18.42 -10.47 6.29
N LEU A 23 18.45 -9.44 7.15
CA LEU A 23 17.83 -8.15 6.86
C LEU A 23 18.47 -7.49 5.64
N ASP A 24 19.80 -7.49 5.54
CA ASP A 24 20.52 -6.96 4.39
C ASP A 24 20.12 -7.71 3.11
N ALA A 25 19.94 -9.03 3.15
CA ALA A 25 19.47 -9.80 2.01
C ALA A 25 18.02 -9.47 1.61
N VAL A 26 17.12 -9.28 2.58
CA VAL A 26 15.72 -8.88 2.33
C VAL A 26 15.65 -7.45 1.78
N LEU A 27 16.42 -6.52 2.36
CA LEU A 27 16.44 -5.10 1.97
C LEU A 27 17.18 -4.86 0.65
N ALA A 28 18.19 -5.66 0.34
CA ALA A 28 18.90 -5.62 -0.94
C ALA A 28 18.13 -6.30 -2.08
N PHE A 29 17.00 -6.97 -1.78
CA PHE A 29 16.13 -7.49 -2.82
C PHE A 29 15.52 -6.31 -3.58
N ASN A 30 16.06 -6.08 -4.77
CA ASN A 30 15.46 -5.15 -5.72
C ASN A 30 14.15 -5.76 -6.21
N TYR A 31 13.06 -5.36 -5.59
CA TYR A 31 11.74 -5.69 -6.09
C TYR A 31 11.58 -5.07 -7.48
N SER A 32 11.23 -5.90 -8.47
CA SER A 32 10.75 -5.43 -9.76
C SER A 32 9.23 -5.63 -9.81
N PRO A 33 8.46 -4.58 -10.14
CA PRO A 33 7.04 -4.71 -10.48
C PRO A 33 6.82 -5.82 -11.52
N GLY A 34 5.88 -6.72 -11.24
CA GLY A 34 5.58 -7.90 -12.07
C GLY A 34 6.64 -9.01 -12.06
N GLY A 35 7.72 -8.83 -11.30
CA GLY A 35 8.69 -9.87 -11.01
C GLY A 35 8.17 -10.88 -10.00
N ALA A 36 8.93 -11.96 -9.84
CA ALA A 36 8.73 -12.92 -8.75
C ALA A 36 8.67 -12.18 -7.41
N LEU A 37 7.70 -12.55 -6.55
CA LEU A 37 7.73 -12.09 -5.16
C LEU A 37 9.05 -12.54 -4.54
N PHE A 38 9.52 -11.84 -3.49
CA PHE A 38 10.73 -12.25 -2.76
C PHE A 38 10.73 -13.76 -2.51
N CYS A 39 9.58 -14.29 -2.09
CA CYS A 39 9.36 -15.71 -1.83
C CYS A 39 9.32 -16.63 -3.05
N ASP A 40 8.94 -16.14 -4.22
CA ASP A 40 8.95 -16.92 -5.45
C ASP A 40 10.39 -17.15 -5.93
N ASP A 41 11.23 -16.11 -5.88
CA ASP A 41 12.67 -16.21 -6.16
C ASP A 41 13.41 -16.96 -5.05
N LEU A 42 12.95 -16.81 -3.80
CA LEU A 42 13.44 -17.58 -2.68
C LEU A 42 13.15 -19.08 -2.85
N SER A 43 12.01 -19.47 -3.42
CA SER A 43 11.64 -20.88 -3.62
C SER A 43 12.53 -21.62 -4.63
N ALA A 44 13.07 -20.91 -5.62
CA ALA A 44 14.08 -21.46 -6.53
C ALA A 44 15.46 -21.64 -5.86
N SER A 45 15.68 -20.99 -4.72
CA SER A 45 16.94 -21.00 -3.96
C SER A 45 16.88 -21.68 -2.60
N LEU A 46 15.69 -21.94 -2.02
CA LEU A 46 15.50 -22.45 -0.66
C LEU A 46 14.45 -23.57 -0.60
N SER A 47 14.95 -24.81 -0.49
CA SER A 47 14.19 -25.94 0.04
C SER A 47 15.13 -26.77 0.93
N GLY A 48 15.56 -26.20 2.06
CA GLY A 48 16.49 -26.83 2.99
C GLY A 48 15.81 -27.16 4.32
N SER A 49 16.04 -28.37 4.83
CA SER A 49 15.62 -28.80 6.16
C SER A 49 16.81 -28.71 7.13
N GLY A 50 16.92 -27.60 7.86
CA GLY A 50 17.78 -27.47 9.05
C GLY A 50 19.12 -26.73 8.86
N PHE A 51 19.80 -26.46 9.97
CA PHE A 51 21.11 -25.73 10.06
C PHE A 51 22.33 -26.60 9.69
N THR A 52 22.10 -27.75 9.06
CA THR A 52 23.08 -28.80 8.82
C THR A 52 23.34 -28.99 7.32
N GLY A 53 23.62 -27.90 6.61
CA GLY A 53 24.44 -27.90 5.40
C GLY A 53 23.94 -28.73 4.23
N GLY A 54 23.10 -28.14 3.40
CA GLY A 54 22.98 -28.44 1.97
C GLY A 54 23.31 -27.22 1.09
N PRO A 55 23.68 -27.39 -0.20
CA PRO A 55 24.14 -26.33 -1.11
C PRO A 55 23.05 -25.36 -1.60
N SER A 56 21.99 -25.14 -0.83
CA SER A 56 20.78 -24.41 -1.24
C SER A 56 20.13 -23.68 -0.06
N GLU A 57 20.94 -22.99 0.73
CA GLU A 57 20.54 -22.17 1.88
C GLU A 57 21.13 -20.76 1.71
N TYR A 58 20.40 -19.70 2.05
CA TYR A 58 21.04 -18.43 2.43
C TYR A 58 21.72 -18.70 3.78
N ALA A 59 22.92 -19.26 3.70
CA ALA A 59 23.75 -19.58 4.83
C ALA A 59 24.84 -18.51 4.91
N ALA A 60 24.63 -17.52 5.76
CA ALA A 60 25.68 -16.63 6.18
C ALA A 60 26.36 -17.19 7.44
N SER A 61 27.68 -17.11 7.48
CA SER A 61 28.50 -17.52 8.62
C SER A 61 29.74 -16.63 8.67
N GLY A 62 30.20 -16.28 9.87
CA GLY A 62 31.35 -15.42 10.06
C GLY A 62 31.94 -15.54 11.46
N ASP A 63 33.25 -15.27 11.55
CA ASP A 63 34.01 -15.32 12.79
C ASP A 63 34.10 -13.94 13.47
N ILE A 64 33.70 -13.85 14.74
CA ILE A 64 33.87 -12.62 15.52
C ILE A 64 35.07 -12.76 16.46
N SER A 65 36.21 -12.17 16.10
CA SER A 65 37.46 -12.30 16.89
C SER A 65 37.42 -11.57 18.24
N GLY A 66 37.82 -12.26 19.33
CA GLY A 66 38.10 -11.63 20.63
C GLY A 66 38.29 -12.61 21.80
N GLY A 67 39.49 -12.65 22.39
CA GLY A 67 39.72 -13.30 23.69
C GLY A 67 40.05 -14.81 23.67
N GLY A 68 40.44 -15.39 22.53
CA GLY A 68 40.86 -16.79 22.42
C GLY A 68 39.71 -17.81 22.29
N LEU A 69 38.51 -17.33 21.98
CA LEU A 69 37.34 -18.14 21.64
C LEU A 69 36.90 -17.79 20.23
N SER A 70 36.34 -18.76 19.50
CA SER A 70 35.66 -18.50 18.23
C SER A 70 34.18 -18.20 18.47
N LYS A 71 33.60 -17.31 17.67
CA LYS A 71 32.16 -17.09 17.63
C LYS A 71 31.71 -17.22 16.20
N GLU A 72 30.68 -18.03 15.98
CA GLU A 72 30.12 -18.27 14.65
C GLU A 72 28.61 -18.04 14.69
N TYR A 73 28.00 -17.82 13.53
CA TYR A 73 26.56 -17.87 13.38
C TYR A 73 26.15 -18.63 12.13
N LYS A 74 24.90 -19.07 12.12
CA LYS A 74 24.21 -19.60 10.95
C LYS A 74 22.83 -18.97 10.86
N ALA A 75 22.49 -18.47 9.68
CA ALA A 75 21.17 -17.93 9.39
C ALA A 75 20.40 -18.84 8.42
N LEU A 76 19.08 -18.82 8.49
CA LEU A 76 18.13 -19.52 7.62
C LEU A 76 16.91 -18.63 7.43
N MET A 77 16.42 -18.48 6.20
CA MET A 77 15.15 -17.80 5.91
C MET A 77 14.15 -18.78 5.31
N LEU A 78 12.87 -18.63 5.64
CA LEU A 78 11.74 -19.39 5.11
C LEU A 78 10.60 -18.44 4.75
N CYS A 79 9.83 -18.77 3.72
CA CYS A 79 8.62 -18.01 3.39
C CYS A 79 7.39 -18.60 4.06
N ALA A 80 6.64 -17.75 4.76
CA ALA A 80 5.34 -18.08 5.29
C ALA A 80 4.26 -17.95 4.21
N GLU A 81 3.13 -18.63 4.39
CA GLU A 81 1.96 -18.51 3.49
C GLU A 81 1.41 -17.08 3.43
N SER A 82 1.67 -16.27 4.46
CA SER A 82 1.31 -14.84 4.51
C SER A 82 2.15 -13.95 3.59
N GLY A 83 3.20 -14.47 2.94
CA GLY A 83 4.20 -13.69 2.20
C GLY A 83 5.27 -13.07 3.09
N HIS A 84 5.20 -13.24 4.41
CA HIS A 84 6.27 -12.85 5.33
C HIS A 84 7.47 -13.80 5.21
N VAL A 85 8.65 -13.29 5.57
CA VAL A 85 9.89 -14.05 5.64
C VAL A 85 10.23 -14.33 7.09
N ILE A 86 10.24 -15.60 7.46
CA ILE A 86 10.63 -16.06 8.78
C ILE A 86 12.13 -16.39 8.75
N GLY A 87 12.92 -15.60 9.47
CA GLY A 87 14.35 -15.83 9.64
C GLY A 87 14.66 -16.54 10.96
N TYR A 88 15.63 -17.43 10.94
CA TYR A 88 16.22 -18.03 12.13
C TYR A 88 17.73 -17.82 12.11
N SER A 89 18.26 -17.21 13.15
CA SER A 89 19.71 -17.06 13.33
C SER A 89 20.16 -17.77 14.60
N ARG A 90 21.19 -18.61 14.48
CA ARG A 90 21.83 -19.32 15.60
C ARG A 90 23.27 -18.86 15.73
N GLY A 91 23.58 -18.20 16.83
CA GLY A 91 24.95 -17.84 17.20
C GLY A 91 25.53 -18.82 18.21
N VAL A 92 26.80 -19.17 18.05
CA VAL A 92 27.55 -20.08 18.91
C VAL A 92 28.87 -19.47 19.37
N VAL A 93 29.32 -19.89 20.54
CA VAL A 93 30.69 -19.69 21.01
C VAL A 93 31.35 -21.05 21.11
N LEU A 94 32.50 -21.18 20.48
CA LEU A 94 33.33 -22.38 20.47
C LEU A 94 34.59 -22.15 21.31
N ASP A 95 35.08 -23.21 21.95
CA ASP A 95 36.39 -23.19 22.60
C ASP A 95 37.54 -23.47 21.62
N ALA A 96 38.72 -23.79 22.14
CA ALA A 96 39.92 -24.01 21.33
C ALA A 96 39.93 -25.36 20.59
N ASP A 97 39.06 -26.29 20.98
CA ASP A 97 38.90 -27.61 20.38
C ASP A 97 37.65 -27.66 19.47
N ASP A 98 37.09 -26.49 19.12
CA ASP A 98 35.85 -26.30 18.38
C ASP A 98 34.60 -26.89 19.10
N GLU A 99 34.65 -27.05 20.43
CA GLU A 99 33.49 -27.53 21.19
C GLU A 99 32.53 -26.36 21.53
N GLU A 100 31.24 -26.58 21.31
CA GLU A 100 30.20 -25.59 21.62
C GLU A 100 30.06 -25.40 23.13
N ILE A 101 30.43 -24.21 23.62
CA ILE A 101 30.31 -23.85 25.03
C ILE A 101 29.07 -22.98 25.32
N SER A 102 28.49 -22.36 24.30
CA SER A 102 27.23 -21.62 24.41
C SER A 102 26.59 -21.40 23.04
N ALA A 103 25.25 -21.42 23.00
CA ALA A 103 24.49 -21.08 21.81
C ALA A 103 23.25 -20.25 22.16
N ARG A 104 22.85 -19.40 21.22
CA ARG A 104 21.61 -18.63 21.25
C ARG A 104 20.95 -18.70 19.89
N ARG A 105 19.61 -18.70 19.88
CA ARG A 105 18.84 -18.72 18.64
C ARG A 105 17.82 -17.59 18.69
N VAL A 106 17.71 -16.87 17.59
CA VAL A 106 16.76 -15.78 17.39
C VAL A 106 15.86 -16.17 16.21
N ARG A 107 14.55 -15.98 16.38
CA ARG A 107 13.57 -15.97 15.29
C ARG A 107 13.24 -14.52 14.97
N VAL A 108 13.29 -14.17 13.71
CA VAL A 108 12.80 -12.90 13.19
C VAL A 108 11.70 -13.11 12.18
N GLU A 109 10.80 -12.15 12.12
CA GLU A 109 9.76 -12.07 11.11
C GLU A 109 9.95 -10.77 10.36
N MET A 110 10.13 -10.88 9.06
CA MET A 110 10.45 -9.78 8.17
C MET A 110 9.36 -9.69 7.12
N VAL A 111 8.87 -8.49 6.87
CA VAL A 111 8.04 -8.20 5.70
C VAL A 111 8.99 -7.77 4.59
N PRO A 112 9.03 -8.47 3.44
CA PRO A 112 9.90 -8.06 2.34
C PRO A 112 9.42 -6.75 1.72
N PRO A 113 10.31 -6.00 1.04
CA PRO A 113 9.86 -4.87 0.24
C PRO A 113 8.88 -5.36 -0.82
N GLY A 114 7.87 -4.55 -1.11
CA GLY A 114 6.82 -4.93 -2.04
C GLY A 114 5.87 -3.78 -2.32
N TYR A 115 4.64 -4.12 -2.64
CA TYR A 115 3.58 -3.16 -2.88
C TYR A 115 2.40 -3.45 -1.96
N ASP A 116 1.86 -2.41 -1.35
CA ASP A 116 0.64 -2.46 -0.58
C ASP A 116 -0.44 -1.64 -1.29
N ALA A 117 -1.68 -2.11 -1.23
CA ALA A 117 -2.78 -1.41 -1.87
C ALA A 117 -3.07 -0.10 -1.12
N PHE A 118 -3.42 0.94 -1.87
CA PHE A 118 -4.02 2.11 -1.23
C PHE A 118 -5.41 1.74 -0.72
N ARG A 119 -5.57 1.76 0.61
CA ARG A 119 -6.83 1.51 1.34
C ARG A 119 -7.19 2.69 2.26
N SER A 120 -6.87 3.89 1.80
CA SER A 120 -6.92 5.10 2.62
C SER A 120 -7.40 6.32 1.85
N MET A 121 -7.84 7.32 2.60
CA MET A 121 -7.87 8.71 2.14
C MET A 121 -6.50 9.33 2.42
N LEU A 122 -5.83 9.81 1.38
CA LEU A 122 -4.52 10.45 1.42
C LEU A 122 -4.58 11.79 0.68
N SER A 123 -4.23 12.86 1.37
CA SER A 123 -4.20 14.22 0.82
C SER A 123 -2.86 14.87 1.10
N ASP A 124 -2.28 15.52 0.07
CA ASP A 124 -1.06 16.33 0.22
C ASP A 124 -1.33 17.68 0.90
N GLU A 125 -2.60 18.07 0.98
CA GLU A 125 -3.05 19.21 1.76
C GLU A 125 -4.00 18.77 2.89
N SER A 126 -5.11 19.47 3.08
CA SER A 126 -6.01 19.30 4.21
C SER A 126 -7.14 18.32 3.91
N VAL A 127 -7.59 17.59 4.93
CA VAL A 127 -8.82 16.78 4.87
C VAL A 127 -9.89 17.47 5.71
N ILE A 128 -10.96 17.93 5.06
CA ILE A 128 -12.04 18.70 5.67
C ILE A 128 -13.37 17.95 5.48
N VAL A 129 -13.94 17.48 6.58
CA VAL A 129 -15.24 16.80 6.60
C VAL A 129 -16.27 17.67 7.31
N ASN A 130 -17.14 18.30 6.52
CA ASN A 130 -18.20 19.21 6.95
C ASN A 130 -19.57 18.54 7.09
N GLY A 131 -19.82 17.50 6.27
CA GLY A 131 -21.10 16.81 6.19
C GLY A 131 -21.20 15.59 7.11
N ALA A 132 -22.37 14.95 7.11
CA ALA A 132 -22.63 13.77 7.93
C ALA A 132 -21.89 12.55 7.33
N SER A 133 -20.85 12.05 8.01
CA SER A 133 -19.96 11.04 7.44
C SER A 133 -19.72 9.82 8.34
N THR A 134 -19.51 8.66 7.72
CA THR A 134 -18.96 7.47 8.37
C THR A 134 -17.69 7.10 7.63
N ILE A 135 -16.59 6.94 8.36
CA ILE A 135 -15.27 6.65 7.82
C ILE A 135 -14.76 5.38 8.49
N VAL A 136 -14.52 4.34 7.69
CA VAL A 136 -13.98 3.04 8.09
C VAL A 136 -12.67 2.83 7.35
N GLY A 137 -11.54 3.12 7.97
CA GLY A 137 -10.22 2.95 7.34
C GLY A 137 -9.22 4.02 7.76
N ASN A 138 -8.11 4.08 7.05
CA ASN A 138 -7.05 5.04 7.33
C ASN A 138 -7.31 6.38 6.65
N VAL A 139 -7.01 7.47 7.36
CA VAL A 139 -7.05 8.83 6.83
C VAL A 139 -5.73 9.51 7.16
N HIS A 140 -5.08 10.08 6.14
CA HIS A 140 -3.88 10.87 6.30
C HIS A 140 -3.99 12.19 5.54
N SER A 141 -3.49 13.24 6.17
CA SER A 141 -3.40 14.60 5.63
C SER A 141 -2.00 15.15 5.88
N ASN A 142 -1.29 15.56 4.83
CA ASN A 142 -0.02 16.29 4.98
C ASN A 142 -0.28 17.73 5.50
N GLY A 143 -1.50 18.24 5.39
CA GLY A 143 -1.98 19.47 6.00
C GLY A 143 -2.71 19.26 7.33
N ASP A 144 -3.78 20.04 7.53
CA ASP A 144 -4.66 19.90 8.70
C ASP A 144 -5.81 18.92 8.40
N LEU A 145 -6.20 18.15 9.40
CA LEU A 145 -7.35 17.25 9.36
C LEU A 145 -8.43 17.77 10.30
N SER A 146 -9.61 18.07 9.75
CA SER A 146 -10.75 18.59 10.49
C SER A 146 -11.98 17.72 10.24
N LEU A 147 -12.36 16.91 11.24
CA LEU A 147 -13.58 16.11 11.22
C LEU A 147 -14.61 16.78 12.13
N LEU A 148 -15.46 17.63 11.54
CA LEU A 148 -16.45 18.40 12.30
C LEU A 148 -17.66 17.53 12.66
N ILE A 149 -17.67 16.97 13.87
CA ILE A 149 -18.86 16.34 14.47
C ILE A 149 -19.81 17.43 14.98
N LYS A 150 -20.51 18.11 14.06
CA LYS A 150 -21.50 19.12 14.47
C LYS A 150 -22.65 18.46 15.24
N ASP A 151 -22.90 19.04 16.41
CA ASP A 151 -24.00 18.75 17.33
C ASP A 151 -25.29 18.26 16.64
N LYS A 152 -25.64 17.00 16.94
CA LYS A 152 -26.90 16.28 16.66
C LYS A 152 -27.02 15.58 15.29
N GLY A 153 -26.31 14.46 15.19
CA GLY A 153 -26.80 13.26 14.52
C GLY A 153 -26.06 12.92 13.23
N ASN A 154 -25.37 11.77 13.25
CA ASN A 154 -24.90 10.99 12.11
C ASN A 154 -23.51 11.29 11.55
N ILE A 155 -22.52 11.65 12.40
CA ILE A 155 -21.13 11.25 12.09
C ILE A 155 -20.80 10.10 13.03
N ASP A 156 -20.88 8.88 12.50
CA ASP A 156 -20.46 7.68 13.20
C ASP A 156 -19.09 7.30 12.63
N ILE A 157 -18.02 7.74 13.30
CA ILE A 157 -16.67 7.35 12.92
C ILE A 157 -16.40 6.00 13.59
N GLN A 158 -16.67 4.93 12.86
CA GLN A 158 -16.22 3.58 13.20
C GLN A 158 -14.81 3.40 12.64
N SER A 159 -13.81 4.14 13.13
CA SER A 159 -12.45 3.99 12.61
C SER A 159 -11.87 2.67 13.11
N ALA A 160 -11.87 1.67 12.24
CA ALA A 160 -11.00 0.50 12.35
C ALA A 160 -9.57 0.82 11.84
N GLY A 161 -9.26 2.10 11.59
CA GLY A 161 -7.99 2.57 11.05
C GLY A 161 -7.47 3.84 11.74
N ALA A 162 -6.25 4.23 11.38
CA ALA A 162 -5.54 5.38 11.92
C ALA A 162 -5.98 6.69 11.25
N ILE A 163 -6.21 7.73 12.06
CA ILE A 163 -6.46 9.09 11.58
C ILE A 163 -5.24 9.93 11.90
N THR A 164 -4.57 10.46 10.90
CA THR A 164 -3.27 11.12 11.09
C THR A 164 -3.18 12.40 10.29
N ALA A 165 -2.45 13.38 10.82
CA ALA A 165 -2.15 14.63 10.11
C ALA A 165 -0.74 15.10 10.43
N SER A 166 -0.02 15.63 9.43
CA SER A 166 1.26 16.32 9.66
C SER A 166 1.07 17.70 10.27
N GLY A 167 -0.06 18.36 9.96
CA GLY A 167 -0.57 19.50 10.69
C GLY A 167 -1.32 19.07 11.96
N THR A 168 -2.47 19.69 12.17
CA THR A 168 -3.36 19.44 13.30
C THR A 168 -4.44 18.44 12.91
N ALA A 169 -4.59 17.36 13.68
CA ALA A 169 -5.75 16.47 13.60
C ALA A 169 -6.77 16.89 14.67
N ASP A 170 -7.84 17.53 14.23
CA ASP A 170 -8.99 17.92 15.05
C ASP A 170 -10.18 17.01 14.74
N VAL A 171 -10.52 16.16 15.70
CA VAL A 171 -11.70 15.28 15.66
C VAL A 171 -12.65 15.74 16.75
N ASP A 172 -13.62 16.58 16.36
CA ASP A 172 -14.59 17.13 17.30
C ASP A 172 -15.38 15.99 17.97
N GLY A 173 -15.82 16.15 19.21
CA GLY A 173 -16.62 15.15 19.92
C GLY A 173 -15.89 13.91 20.48
N VAL A 174 -14.61 13.69 20.17
CA VAL A 174 -13.78 12.66 20.83
C VAL A 174 -12.94 13.33 21.91
N SER A 175 -13.48 13.40 23.14
CA SER A 175 -12.70 13.87 24.28
C SER A 175 -11.55 12.89 24.53
N GLY A 176 -10.32 13.31 24.22
CA GLY A 176 -9.10 12.50 24.28
C GLY A 176 -9.06 11.58 25.51
N GLY A 177 -9.37 10.31 25.27
CA GLY A 177 -8.99 9.22 26.18
C GLY A 177 -7.50 8.99 26.04
N ASP A 178 -6.83 8.69 27.15
CA ASP A 178 -5.41 8.34 27.18
C ASP A 178 -5.06 7.41 26.01
N THR A 179 -3.93 7.69 25.34
CA THR A 179 -3.40 7.03 24.14
C THR A 179 -3.12 5.52 24.30
N SER A 180 -3.56 4.89 25.39
CA SER A 180 -3.30 3.50 25.72
C SER A 180 -4.38 2.51 25.26
N ASP A 181 -5.59 2.97 24.90
CA ASP A 181 -6.68 2.09 24.43
C ASP A 181 -7.19 2.53 23.03
N CYS A 182 -6.32 2.43 22.01
CA CYS A 182 -6.69 2.62 20.60
C CYS A 182 -7.55 1.50 20.02
N GLU A 183 -7.97 0.49 20.81
CA GLU A 183 -8.74 -0.64 20.29
C GLU A 183 -10.23 -0.32 20.07
N THR A 184 -10.75 0.75 20.68
CA THR A 184 -12.18 1.14 20.58
C THR A 184 -12.42 2.64 20.38
N ALA A 185 -11.37 3.46 20.47
CA ALA A 185 -11.43 4.91 20.32
C ALA A 185 -10.64 5.34 19.08
N ILE A 186 -11.19 6.33 18.37
CA ILE A 186 -10.56 6.91 17.18
C ILE A 186 -9.22 7.51 17.59
N CYS A 187 -8.12 6.90 17.14
CA CYS A 187 -6.79 7.43 17.37
C CYS A 187 -6.45 8.46 16.29
N SER A 188 -6.62 9.73 16.67
CA SER A 188 -6.14 10.87 15.91
C SER A 188 -4.75 11.27 16.39
N VAL A 189 -3.80 11.42 15.46
CA VAL A 189 -2.42 11.83 15.77
C VAL A 189 -2.04 13.02 14.90
N SER A 190 -1.64 14.12 15.55
CA SER A 190 -1.11 15.33 14.91
C SER A 190 0.42 15.30 14.82
N GLY A 191 1.02 16.07 13.92
CA GLY A 191 2.46 16.21 13.79
C GLY A 191 3.20 14.94 13.33
N VAL A 192 2.51 14.03 12.64
CA VAL A 192 3.17 12.88 12.01
C VAL A 192 3.97 13.31 10.78
N ALA A 193 4.94 12.50 10.33
CA ALA A 193 5.66 12.79 9.10
C ALA A 193 4.71 12.80 7.89
N GLU A 194 4.96 13.70 6.94
CA GLU A 194 4.25 13.74 5.66
C GLU A 194 4.45 12.42 4.91
N ILE A 195 3.39 11.96 4.25
CA ILE A 195 3.42 10.81 3.36
C ILE A 195 3.52 11.33 1.92
N ASP A 196 4.43 10.74 1.14
CA ASP A 196 4.56 11.07 -0.29
C ASP A 196 3.25 10.78 -1.02
N VAL A 197 2.73 11.81 -1.71
CA VAL A 197 1.50 11.71 -2.49
C VAL A 197 1.86 11.65 -3.97
N PRO A 198 1.49 10.57 -4.67
CA PRO A 198 1.89 10.40 -6.04
C PRO A 198 1.10 11.30 -7.00
N SER A 199 1.76 11.76 -8.07
CA SER A 199 1.17 12.67 -9.06
C SER A 199 0.27 11.93 -10.06
N ALA A 200 -1.02 12.28 -10.07
CA ALA A 200 -1.98 11.78 -11.05
C ALA A 200 -1.63 12.26 -12.46
N GLN A 201 -1.12 13.49 -12.58
CA GLN A 201 -0.70 14.03 -13.89
C GLN A 201 0.46 13.22 -14.49
N SER A 202 1.40 12.75 -13.65
CA SER A 202 2.50 11.91 -14.12
C SER A 202 2.00 10.58 -14.72
N TYR A 203 0.95 9.98 -14.14
CA TYR A 203 0.30 8.79 -14.71
C TYR A 203 -0.38 9.10 -16.05
N ILE A 204 -1.15 10.19 -16.11
CA ILE A 204 -1.81 10.63 -17.36
C ILE A 204 -0.78 10.83 -18.47
N ASP A 205 0.32 11.54 -18.18
CA ASP A 205 1.39 11.81 -19.13
C ASP A 205 2.04 10.51 -19.64
N LEU A 206 2.22 9.50 -18.77
CA LEU A 206 2.72 8.20 -19.19
C LEU A 206 1.75 7.49 -20.13
N ILE A 207 0.49 7.35 -19.76
CA ILE A 207 -0.52 6.65 -20.58
C ILE A 207 -0.69 7.35 -21.93
N VAL A 208 -0.74 8.69 -21.93
CA VAL A 208 -0.79 9.47 -23.17
C VAL A 208 0.48 9.25 -24.01
N ALA A 209 1.65 9.28 -23.39
CA ALA A 209 2.92 9.05 -24.09
C ALA A 209 3.03 7.62 -24.61
N GLU A 210 2.45 6.62 -23.94
CA GLU A 210 2.52 5.20 -24.28
C GLU A 210 1.53 4.84 -25.39
N TYR A 211 0.29 5.33 -25.33
CA TYR A 211 -0.77 4.91 -26.25
C TYR A 211 -1.08 5.92 -27.36
N LEU A 212 -0.73 7.19 -27.19
CA LEU A 212 -1.18 8.25 -28.08
C LEU A 212 -0.01 8.98 -28.76
N VAL A 213 -0.31 9.68 -29.86
CA VAL A 213 0.60 10.56 -30.59
C VAL A 213 -0.10 11.88 -30.84
N VAL A 214 0.60 12.97 -30.56
CA VAL A 214 0.17 14.32 -30.93
C VAL A 214 0.83 14.68 -32.26
N ASP A 215 0.04 14.86 -33.31
CA ASP A 215 0.50 15.34 -34.61
C ASP A 215 -0.26 16.62 -34.98
N GLU A 216 0.48 17.72 -35.19
CA GLU A 216 -0.07 19.06 -35.46
C GLU A 216 -1.16 19.53 -34.46
N GLY A 217 -1.10 19.07 -33.21
CA GLY A 217 -2.08 19.38 -32.17
C GLY A 217 -3.34 18.51 -32.20
N VAL A 218 -3.39 17.50 -33.06
CA VAL A 218 -4.43 16.47 -33.09
C VAL A 218 -3.91 15.24 -32.35
N LEU A 219 -4.68 14.78 -31.37
CA LEU A 219 -4.40 13.55 -30.63
C LEU A 219 -4.89 12.35 -31.44
N SER A 220 -4.04 11.34 -31.59
CA SER A 220 -4.34 10.11 -32.34
C SER A 220 -3.76 8.89 -31.65
N TYR A 221 -4.29 7.70 -31.96
CA TYR A 221 -3.81 6.44 -31.39
C TYR A 221 -2.47 6.02 -32.02
N LYS A 222 -1.57 5.49 -31.20
CA LYS A 222 -0.50 4.61 -31.70
C LYS A 222 -1.11 3.34 -32.27
N THR A 223 -0.35 2.66 -33.14
CA THR A 223 -0.81 1.42 -33.77
C THR A 223 -1.14 0.36 -32.70
N GLY A 224 -2.40 -0.09 -32.64
CA GLY A 224 -2.88 -1.11 -31.70
C GLY A 224 -3.32 -0.59 -30.33
N ALA A 225 -3.28 0.72 -30.08
CA ALA A 225 -3.71 1.31 -28.82
C ALA A 225 -5.25 1.39 -28.67
N ASP A 226 -5.98 1.35 -29.78
CA ASP A 226 -7.44 1.49 -29.82
C ASP A 226 -8.20 0.32 -29.14
N SER A 227 -7.51 -0.78 -28.82
CA SER A 227 -8.05 -1.86 -28.00
C SER A 227 -7.96 -1.60 -26.49
N TYR A 228 -7.23 -0.59 -26.05
CA TYR A 228 -6.96 -0.32 -24.62
C TYR A 228 -7.46 1.05 -24.16
N ILE A 229 -7.45 2.04 -25.05
CA ILE A 229 -7.85 3.41 -24.74
C ILE A 229 -8.82 3.95 -25.79
N LYS A 230 -9.78 4.75 -25.34
CA LYS A 230 -10.66 5.56 -26.18
C LYS A 230 -10.54 7.04 -25.80
N ILE A 231 -10.12 7.85 -26.76
CA ILE A 231 -10.21 9.32 -26.67
C ILE A 231 -11.68 9.71 -26.82
N LEU A 232 -12.22 10.44 -25.84
CA LEU A 232 -13.58 10.96 -25.86
C LEU A 232 -13.70 12.13 -26.85
N ASP A 233 -14.90 12.29 -27.41
CA ASP A 233 -15.19 13.39 -28.34
C ASP A 233 -15.12 14.73 -27.58
N GLN A 234 -14.33 15.67 -28.12
CA GLN A 234 -14.17 16.99 -27.54
C GLN A 234 -15.21 17.99 -28.07
N GLU A 235 -15.71 18.82 -27.17
CA GLU A 235 -16.50 19.99 -27.48
C GLU A 235 -15.61 21.17 -27.94
N SER A 236 -16.24 22.25 -28.37
CA SER A 236 -15.51 23.42 -28.91
C SER A 236 -14.63 24.15 -27.89
N ASP A 237 -14.88 23.96 -26.60
CA ASP A 237 -14.07 24.50 -25.50
C ASP A 237 -12.98 23.52 -25.02
N GLY A 238 -12.89 22.33 -25.62
CA GLY A 238 -11.94 21.28 -25.27
C GLY A 238 -12.42 20.32 -24.18
N SER A 239 -13.60 20.55 -23.59
CA SER A 239 -14.22 19.62 -22.64
C SER A 239 -14.76 18.36 -23.34
N CYS A 240 -15.06 17.32 -22.56
CA CYS A 240 -15.74 16.13 -23.01
C CYS A 240 -16.96 15.84 -22.15
N SER A 241 -17.93 15.14 -22.71
CA SER A 241 -19.07 14.61 -21.98
C SER A 241 -19.30 13.15 -22.33
N ALA A 242 -19.40 12.30 -21.31
CA ALA A 242 -19.69 10.89 -21.49
C ALA A 242 -20.40 10.32 -20.26
N ASP A 243 -21.49 9.59 -20.48
CA ASP A 243 -22.25 8.94 -19.43
C ASP A 243 -22.28 7.42 -19.65
N GLY A 244 -22.44 6.65 -18.58
CA GLY A 244 -22.70 5.21 -18.69
C GLY A 244 -21.49 4.42 -19.22
N LEU A 245 -20.30 4.65 -18.66
CA LEU A 245 -19.05 4.08 -19.17
C LEU A 245 -18.84 2.66 -18.66
N SER A 246 -18.75 1.70 -19.58
CA SER A 246 -18.45 0.31 -19.24
C SER A 246 -17.34 -0.26 -20.13
N GLU A 247 -16.74 -1.36 -19.69
CA GLU A 247 -15.79 -2.10 -20.50
C GLU A 247 -16.41 -2.56 -21.83
N PRO A 248 -15.67 -2.49 -22.95
CA PRO A 248 -16.06 -3.15 -24.19
C PRO A 248 -16.12 -4.67 -24.02
N THR A 249 -17.09 -5.34 -24.64
CA THR A 249 -17.29 -6.81 -24.51
C THR A 249 -16.10 -7.65 -24.96
N ASP A 250 -15.26 -7.10 -25.84
CA ASP A 250 -14.12 -7.79 -26.43
C ASP A 250 -12.78 -7.33 -25.80
N PHE A 251 -12.84 -6.54 -24.73
CA PHE A 251 -11.66 -6.10 -24.02
C PHE A 251 -10.99 -7.29 -23.32
N LEU A 252 -9.67 -7.38 -23.49
CA LEU A 252 -8.85 -8.37 -22.81
C LEU A 252 -7.95 -7.59 -21.83
N PRO A 253 -8.18 -7.73 -20.51
CA PRO A 253 -7.40 -7.00 -19.53
C PRO A 253 -5.92 -7.33 -19.69
N ASN A 254 -5.08 -6.30 -19.67
CA ASN A 254 -3.66 -6.49 -19.56
C ASN A 254 -3.30 -6.49 -18.07
N GLU A 255 -2.60 -7.52 -17.61
CA GLU A 255 -2.09 -7.51 -16.23
C GLU A 255 -0.64 -7.00 -16.18
N ASP A 256 -0.18 -6.37 -17.26
CA ASP A 256 1.08 -5.62 -17.27
C ASP A 256 1.02 -4.49 -16.23
N ILE A 257 2.18 -4.25 -15.64
CA ILE A 257 2.34 -3.38 -14.48
C ILE A 257 3.21 -2.21 -14.88
N ASP A 258 2.63 -1.01 -14.79
CA ASP A 258 3.38 0.23 -14.90
C ASP A 258 3.78 0.72 -13.50
N ASP A 259 5.09 0.91 -13.32
CA ASP A 259 5.68 1.49 -12.10
C ASP A 259 6.06 2.93 -12.37
N LEU A 260 5.25 3.82 -11.81
CA LEU A 260 5.32 5.26 -12.02
C LEU A 260 5.63 5.94 -10.71
N ASN A 261 6.85 6.44 -10.56
CA ASN A 261 7.22 7.34 -9.47
C ASN A 261 6.65 6.91 -8.10
N HIS A 262 6.85 5.65 -7.71
CA HIS A 262 6.35 5.09 -6.44
C HIS A 262 4.84 4.80 -6.40
N VAL A 263 4.19 4.58 -7.55
CA VAL A 263 2.86 3.96 -7.62
C VAL A 263 2.86 2.88 -8.68
N LYS A 264 2.32 1.74 -8.30
CA LYS A 264 1.96 0.69 -9.22
C LYS A 264 0.48 0.82 -9.56
N VAL A 265 0.19 0.95 -10.84
CA VAL A 265 -1.17 0.88 -11.39
C VAL A 265 -1.33 -0.44 -12.13
N MET A 266 -2.42 -1.15 -11.86
CA MET A 266 -2.77 -2.36 -12.62
C MET A 266 -3.63 -1.97 -13.82
N ASP A 267 -3.11 -2.11 -15.04
CA ASP A 267 -3.81 -1.74 -16.28
C ASP A 267 -4.84 -2.79 -16.73
N LYS A 268 -5.69 -3.20 -15.79
CA LYS A 268 -6.74 -4.20 -16.03
C LYS A 268 -7.98 -3.64 -16.69
N ASN A 269 -8.06 -2.33 -16.89
CA ASN A 269 -9.29 -1.65 -17.28
C ASN A 269 -9.17 -1.01 -18.65
N PHE A 270 -10.29 -0.94 -19.37
CA PHE A 270 -10.37 -0.12 -20.57
C PHE A 270 -10.39 1.37 -20.19
N ILE A 271 -9.56 2.18 -20.86
CA ILE A 271 -9.36 3.59 -20.51
C ILE A 271 -10.24 4.49 -21.38
N TYR A 272 -11.07 5.33 -20.76
CA TYR A 272 -11.73 6.46 -21.41
C TYR A 272 -10.99 7.74 -21.06
N TYR A 273 -10.42 8.41 -22.06
CA TYR A 273 -9.58 9.59 -21.86
C TYR A 273 -10.19 10.86 -22.44
N CYS A 274 -10.29 11.90 -21.61
CA CYS A 274 -10.58 13.27 -22.04
C CYS A 274 -9.32 14.15 -21.96
N PRO A 275 -8.87 14.78 -23.07
CA PRO A 275 -7.72 15.71 -23.01
C PRO A 275 -8.00 17.05 -22.33
N GLY A 276 -9.24 17.31 -21.89
CA GLY A 276 -9.66 18.51 -21.18
C GLY A 276 -10.48 18.17 -19.93
N ASP A 277 -11.47 19.01 -19.61
CA ASP A 277 -12.41 18.76 -18.51
C ASP A 277 -13.47 17.72 -18.93
N LEU A 278 -13.75 16.76 -18.07
CA LEU A 278 -14.74 15.71 -18.29
C LEU A 278 -15.96 15.91 -17.39
N SER A 279 -17.13 16.05 -18.01
CA SER A 279 -18.41 15.90 -17.32
C SER A 279 -18.96 14.48 -17.56
N THR A 280 -19.29 13.78 -16.48
CA THR A 280 -19.79 12.41 -16.56
C THR A 280 -20.92 12.14 -15.56
N GLY A 281 -21.61 11.03 -15.77
CA GLY A 281 -22.69 10.53 -14.93
C GLY A 281 -23.17 9.15 -15.37
N GLY A 282 -24.23 8.69 -14.72
CA GLY A 282 -24.75 7.33 -14.92
C GLY A 282 -23.81 6.27 -14.37
N ASP A 283 -24.07 5.01 -14.71
CA ASP A 283 -23.35 3.88 -14.14
C ASP A 283 -21.99 3.70 -14.81
N ILE A 284 -20.94 3.54 -14.00
CA ILE A 284 -19.56 3.36 -14.46
C ILE A 284 -19.05 2.06 -13.87
N ASN A 285 -18.54 1.14 -14.68
CA ASN A 285 -18.13 -0.19 -14.23
C ASN A 285 -16.93 -0.73 -15.01
N GLY A 286 -15.92 -1.22 -14.29
CA GLY A 286 -14.74 -1.91 -14.83
C GLY A 286 -13.81 -1.03 -15.67
N VAL A 287 -13.91 0.29 -15.57
CA VAL A 287 -13.19 1.20 -16.48
C VAL A 287 -12.25 2.13 -15.74
N THR A 288 -11.25 2.62 -16.46
CA THR A 288 -10.48 3.78 -16.03
C THR A 288 -11.02 5.02 -16.71
N VAL A 289 -11.54 5.96 -15.93
CA VAL A 289 -12.02 7.26 -16.40
C VAL A 289 -10.92 8.28 -16.14
N MET A 290 -10.33 8.81 -17.21
CA MET A 290 -9.15 9.65 -17.15
C MET A 290 -9.40 11.01 -17.80
N ALA A 291 -8.99 12.10 -17.15
CA ALA A 291 -9.06 13.45 -17.73
C ALA A 291 -7.82 14.27 -17.40
N ALA A 292 -7.27 14.99 -18.40
CA ALA A 292 -6.16 15.92 -18.15
C ALA A 292 -6.62 17.17 -17.38
N GLY A 293 -7.90 17.53 -17.48
CA GLY A 293 -8.55 18.55 -16.67
C GLY A 293 -9.33 17.95 -15.50
N ASN A 294 -10.37 18.65 -15.10
CA ASN A 294 -11.25 18.24 -14.00
C ASN A 294 -12.15 17.06 -14.43
N ILE A 295 -12.56 16.25 -13.46
CA ILE A 295 -13.67 15.31 -13.62
C ILE A 295 -14.83 15.78 -12.74
N VAL A 296 -15.97 16.07 -13.35
CA VAL A 296 -17.21 16.39 -12.63
C VAL A 296 -18.21 15.26 -12.84
N HIS A 297 -18.65 14.65 -11.75
CA HIS A 297 -19.63 13.57 -11.75
C HIS A 297 -20.96 14.05 -11.14
N ASP A 298 -21.91 14.39 -12.02
CA ASP A 298 -23.22 14.96 -11.63
C ASP A 298 -24.33 13.91 -11.48
N GLY A 299 -24.08 12.65 -11.84
CA GLY A 299 -25.07 11.57 -11.81
C GLY A 299 -25.21 10.82 -10.47
N SER A 300 -26.33 10.12 -10.28
CA SER A 300 -26.37 8.92 -9.44
C SER A 300 -25.64 7.84 -10.22
N SER A 301 -24.60 7.25 -9.66
CA SER A 301 -23.84 6.18 -10.32
C SER A 301 -23.84 4.93 -9.47
N ASP A 302 -24.35 3.85 -10.03
CA ASP A 302 -24.14 2.53 -9.47
C ASP A 302 -22.78 2.03 -9.97
N ILE A 303 -21.71 2.36 -9.24
CA ILE A 303 -20.37 1.79 -9.49
C ILE A 303 -20.32 0.45 -8.73
N ILE A 304 -21.03 -0.53 -9.27
CA ILE A 304 -21.25 -1.83 -8.63
C ILE A 304 -20.21 -2.82 -9.11
N SER A 305 -19.47 -3.38 -8.17
CA SER A 305 -18.93 -4.73 -8.28
C SER A 305 -19.28 -5.45 -6.97
N GLU A 306 -19.62 -6.74 -7.04
CA GLU A 306 -19.97 -7.53 -5.86
C GLU A 306 -18.70 -7.92 -5.07
N ASP A 307 -17.76 -7.00 -4.77
CA ASP A 307 -16.71 -7.09 -3.70
C ASP A 307 -15.30 -6.56 -4.07
N SER A 308 -15.06 -5.89 -5.21
CA SER A 308 -13.73 -5.34 -5.53
C SER A 308 -13.76 -4.06 -6.38
N ALA A 309 -13.14 -2.97 -5.92
CA ALA A 309 -13.15 -1.71 -6.68
C ALA A 309 -12.47 -1.82 -8.05
N ASP A 310 -13.28 -2.00 -9.10
CA ASP A 310 -12.83 -2.26 -10.47
C ASP A 310 -12.78 -0.99 -11.32
N THR A 311 -13.13 0.16 -10.76
CA THR A 311 -13.20 1.44 -11.46
C THR A 311 -12.15 2.40 -10.90
N LEU A 312 -11.40 3.06 -11.78
CA LEU A 312 -10.40 4.05 -11.42
C LEU A 312 -10.75 5.40 -12.05
N PHE A 313 -10.77 6.46 -11.25
CA PHE A 313 -10.85 7.84 -11.74
C PHE A 313 -9.48 8.50 -11.59
N VAL A 314 -8.94 9.05 -12.69
CA VAL A 314 -7.68 9.78 -12.68
C VAL A 314 -7.86 11.18 -13.29
N SER A 315 -7.56 12.22 -12.52
CA SER A 315 -7.68 13.62 -12.97
C SER A 315 -6.37 14.37 -12.82
N GLY A 316 -5.98 15.09 -13.88
CA GLY A 316 -4.87 16.07 -13.86
C GLY A 316 -5.20 17.37 -13.12
N ALA A 317 -6.46 17.51 -12.66
CA ALA A 317 -6.92 18.60 -11.82
C ALA A 317 -7.83 18.04 -10.72
N ASN A 318 -9.05 18.57 -10.56
CA ASN A 318 -9.94 18.19 -9.47
C ASN A 318 -10.90 17.06 -9.87
N ILE A 319 -11.31 16.26 -8.88
CA ILE A 319 -12.46 15.35 -8.99
C ILE A 319 -13.60 15.89 -8.13
N GLU A 320 -14.75 16.18 -8.72
CA GLU A 320 -15.93 16.71 -8.04
C GLU A 320 -17.14 15.79 -8.19
N PHE A 321 -17.70 15.34 -7.06
CA PHE A 321 -18.92 14.54 -6.98
C PHE A 321 -20.09 15.38 -6.47
N ASN A 322 -20.96 15.80 -7.38
CA ASN A 322 -22.20 16.52 -7.07
C ASN A 322 -23.41 15.60 -6.97
N GLY A 323 -23.30 14.40 -7.52
CA GLY A 323 -24.35 13.40 -7.55
C GLY A 323 -24.77 12.88 -6.17
N LYS A 324 -25.97 12.29 -6.14
CA LYS A 324 -26.43 11.48 -5.00
C LYS A 324 -26.40 10.02 -5.42
N ASN A 325 -25.48 9.27 -4.85
CA ASN A 325 -25.47 7.83 -4.89
C ASN A 325 -26.14 7.27 -3.62
N ASN A 326 -27.05 6.30 -3.78
CA ASN A 326 -27.62 5.54 -2.66
C ASN A 326 -27.16 4.07 -2.69
N VAL A 327 -26.15 3.79 -3.51
CA VAL A 327 -25.57 2.48 -3.74
C VAL A 327 -24.08 2.59 -3.42
N LYS A 328 -23.47 1.44 -3.16
CA LYS A 328 -22.04 1.33 -2.91
C LYS A 328 -21.27 1.60 -4.20
N THR A 329 -20.34 2.54 -4.17
CA THR A 329 -19.35 2.81 -5.21
C THR A 329 -18.05 2.12 -4.85
N TYR A 330 -17.66 1.10 -5.61
CA TYR A 330 -16.36 0.48 -5.45
C TYR A 330 -15.37 1.08 -6.47
N ALA A 331 -14.60 2.08 -6.04
CA ALA A 331 -13.67 2.79 -6.94
C ALA A 331 -12.44 3.35 -6.22
N ALA A 332 -11.37 3.54 -6.98
CA ALA A 332 -10.22 4.34 -6.59
C ALA A 332 -10.29 5.72 -7.26
N PHE A 333 -9.95 6.77 -6.52
CA PHE A 333 -9.95 8.16 -6.99
C PHE A 333 -8.56 8.74 -6.83
N TRP A 334 -8.00 9.24 -7.92
CA TRP A 334 -6.67 9.83 -7.94
C TRP A 334 -6.69 11.19 -8.65
N ALA A 335 -6.51 12.27 -7.90
CA ALA A 335 -6.55 13.63 -8.41
C ALA A 335 -5.20 14.33 -8.18
N GLU A 336 -4.72 15.09 -9.16
CA GLU A 336 -3.59 16.00 -8.96
C GLU A 336 -4.01 17.18 -8.06
N GLY A 337 -5.24 17.66 -8.25
CA GLY A 337 -5.85 18.72 -7.45
C GLY A 337 -6.69 18.17 -6.30
N GLU A 338 -7.85 18.76 -6.10
CA GLU A 338 -8.74 18.46 -4.98
C GLU A 338 -9.72 17.30 -5.27
N PHE A 339 -10.15 16.62 -4.22
CA PHE A 339 -11.35 15.78 -4.25
C PHE A 339 -12.48 16.45 -3.48
N ILE A 340 -13.59 16.74 -4.16
CA ILE A 340 -14.72 17.47 -3.61
C ILE A 340 -15.97 16.59 -3.67
N GLN A 341 -16.59 16.33 -2.52
CA GLN A 341 -17.86 15.62 -2.44
C GLN A 341 -18.94 16.55 -1.91
N ASN A 342 -19.89 16.92 -2.76
CA ASN A 342 -20.98 17.84 -2.44
C ASN A 342 -22.32 17.12 -2.19
N GLY A 343 -22.52 15.95 -2.79
CA GLY A 343 -23.78 15.23 -2.78
C GLY A 343 -23.94 14.20 -1.67
N HIS A 344 -24.37 12.98 -1.99
CA HIS A 344 -24.33 11.85 -1.05
C HIS A 344 -23.65 10.68 -1.72
N SER A 345 -22.68 10.05 -1.06
CA SER A 345 -21.92 8.95 -1.66
C SER A 345 -21.59 7.88 -0.60
N GLU A 346 -21.59 6.63 -1.01
CA GLU A 346 -20.99 5.51 -0.27
C GLU A 346 -19.79 5.00 -1.07
N ILE A 347 -18.57 5.36 -0.68
CA ILE A 347 -17.33 5.01 -1.40
C ILE A 347 -16.60 3.87 -0.69
N TYR A 348 -16.24 2.85 -1.44
CA TYR A 348 -15.44 1.71 -1.05
C TYR A 348 -14.18 1.70 -1.92
N GLY A 349 -13.04 2.05 -1.35
CA GLY A 349 -11.76 2.04 -2.07
C GLY A 349 -10.77 3.06 -1.52
N SER A 350 -10.14 3.84 -2.40
CA SER A 350 -9.11 4.82 -2.04
C SER A 350 -9.37 6.18 -2.65
N ILE A 351 -8.94 7.22 -1.95
CA ILE A 351 -8.97 8.61 -2.43
C ILE A 351 -7.57 9.17 -2.20
N ILE A 352 -6.89 9.55 -3.28
CA ILE A 352 -5.52 10.06 -3.26
C ILE A 352 -5.50 11.39 -3.99
N THR A 353 -5.08 12.47 -3.34
CA THR A 353 -5.14 13.81 -3.92
C THR A 353 -3.87 14.62 -3.66
N GLY A 354 -3.31 15.24 -4.70
CA GLY A 354 -2.24 16.23 -4.56
C GLY A 354 -2.74 17.58 -3.99
N GLY A 355 -4.05 17.80 -3.94
CA GLY A 355 -4.69 18.89 -3.20
C GLY A 355 -5.44 18.41 -1.96
N SER A 356 -6.40 19.21 -1.53
CA SER A 356 -7.25 18.94 -0.36
C SER A 356 -8.38 17.94 -0.67
N ILE A 357 -8.85 17.21 0.36
CA ILE A 357 -10.10 16.43 0.32
C ILE A 357 -11.19 17.20 1.09
N THR A 358 -12.27 17.59 0.41
CA THR A 358 -13.39 18.32 1.00
C THR A 358 -14.70 17.55 0.86
N ILE A 359 -15.29 17.16 2.00
CA ILE A 359 -16.56 16.45 2.07
C ILE A 359 -17.64 17.36 2.66
N ASN A 360 -18.45 17.96 1.80
CA ASN A 360 -19.57 18.84 2.17
C ASN A 360 -20.88 18.09 2.35
N GLY A 361 -21.05 17.00 1.60
CA GLY A 361 -22.24 16.16 1.57
C GLY A 361 -22.25 15.04 2.60
N SER A 362 -23.26 14.16 2.56
CA SER A 362 -23.28 12.97 3.42
C SER A 362 -22.46 11.84 2.81
N PHE A 363 -21.54 11.25 3.58
CA PHE A 363 -20.47 10.44 3.01
C PHE A 363 -20.17 9.19 3.83
N TYR A 364 -20.37 8.01 3.26
CA TYR A 364 -19.84 6.78 3.83
C TYR A 364 -18.55 6.44 3.08
N TYR A 365 -17.49 6.13 3.80
CA TYR A 365 -16.22 5.68 3.25
C TYR A 365 -15.76 4.40 3.94
N GLU A 366 -15.35 3.42 3.15
CA GLU A 366 -14.62 2.24 3.61
C GLU A 366 -13.35 2.04 2.78
N GLY A 367 -12.20 2.00 3.45
CA GLY A 367 -10.91 1.72 2.85
C GLY A 367 -10.80 0.25 2.50
N VAL A 368 -11.07 -0.11 1.25
CA VAL A 368 -10.90 -1.47 0.72
C VAL A 368 -9.83 -1.50 -0.36
N ASP A 369 -9.30 -2.69 -0.62
CA ASP A 369 -8.38 -2.91 -1.73
C ASP A 369 -9.12 -2.73 -3.06
N SER A 370 -8.64 -1.82 -3.91
CA SER A 370 -9.15 -1.71 -5.27
C SER A 370 -8.52 -2.70 -6.23
N GLY A 371 -7.34 -3.22 -5.92
CA GLY A 371 -6.58 -3.96 -6.90
C GLY A 371 -6.04 -3.08 -8.05
N LEU A 372 -6.20 -1.75 -7.97
CA LEU A 372 -5.85 -0.80 -9.03
C LEU A 372 -4.67 0.08 -8.66
N LEU A 373 -4.62 0.60 -7.41
CA LEU A 373 -3.57 1.50 -6.95
C LEU A 373 -2.76 0.89 -5.81
N TYR A 374 -1.45 0.85 -5.96
CA TYR A 374 -0.53 0.33 -4.96
C TYR A 374 0.65 1.28 -4.72
N LYS A 375 1.11 1.35 -3.47
CA LYS A 375 2.34 2.05 -3.07
C LYS A 375 3.45 1.07 -2.76
N PRO A 376 4.72 1.41 -3.03
CA PRO A 376 5.84 0.63 -2.56
C PRO A 376 5.88 0.70 -1.04
N VAL A 377 6.09 -0.46 -0.43
CA VAL A 377 6.38 -0.59 0.99
C VAL A 377 7.81 -1.05 1.14
N SER A 378 8.54 -0.39 2.02
CA SER A 378 9.88 -0.84 2.39
C SER A 378 9.77 -2.14 3.17
N GLY A 379 10.74 -3.03 2.97
CA GLY A 379 10.85 -4.18 3.84
C GLY A 379 11.16 -3.74 5.27
N HIS A 380 10.57 -4.41 6.25
CA HIS A 380 10.78 -4.09 7.65
C HIS A 380 10.79 -5.34 8.53
N LEU A 381 11.36 -5.21 9.72
CA LEU A 381 11.33 -6.24 10.75
C LEU A 381 10.01 -6.09 11.52
N GLU A 382 9.13 -7.08 11.41
CA GLU A 382 7.84 -7.14 12.10
C GLU A 382 8.01 -7.64 13.54
N GLY A 383 8.88 -8.63 13.74
CA GLY A 383 9.02 -9.30 15.02
C GLY A 383 10.40 -9.90 15.29
N TRP A 384 10.74 -9.97 16.57
CA TRP A 384 11.96 -10.60 17.07
C TRP A 384 11.66 -11.39 18.34
N VAL A 385 12.04 -12.66 18.37
CA VAL A 385 11.92 -13.51 19.56
C VAL A 385 13.21 -14.31 19.77
N GLU A 386 13.79 -14.25 20.97
CA GLU A 386 14.85 -15.17 21.40
C GLU A 386 14.21 -16.53 21.77
N LEU A 387 14.71 -17.62 21.21
CA LEU A 387 14.20 -18.97 21.47
C LEU A 387 14.98 -19.61 22.63
N GLU A 388 14.26 -20.05 23.66
CA GLU A 388 14.85 -20.56 24.91
C GLU A 388 15.65 -21.87 24.71
N ASN A 389 15.32 -22.67 23.69
CA ASN A 389 16.02 -23.93 23.38
C ASN A 389 16.64 -23.90 21.96
N PRO A 390 17.94 -23.60 21.81
CA PRO A 390 18.62 -23.49 20.53
C PRO A 390 18.95 -24.84 19.87
N SER A 391 18.61 -25.97 20.51
CA SER A 391 18.80 -27.33 19.97
C SER A 391 17.50 -28.02 19.52
N ASP A 392 16.33 -27.47 19.83
CA ASP A 392 15.06 -28.03 19.35
C ASP A 392 14.84 -27.64 17.88
N GLU A 393 14.94 -28.61 16.97
CA GLU A 393 14.52 -28.44 15.57
C GLU A 393 12.99 -28.42 15.44
N ASP A 394 12.27 -28.92 16.44
CA ASP A 394 10.80 -28.94 16.49
C ASP A 394 10.16 -27.54 16.56
N ASN A 395 10.95 -26.49 16.84
CA ASN A 395 10.51 -25.08 16.79
C ASN A 395 10.57 -24.45 15.39
N LEU A 396 10.93 -25.22 14.35
CA LEU A 396 11.06 -24.73 12.96
C LEU A 396 9.81 -24.98 12.10
N SER A 397 8.81 -25.72 12.59
CA SER A 397 7.56 -25.87 11.84
C SER A 397 6.84 -24.53 11.79
N ALA A 398 6.65 -23.99 10.59
CA ALA A 398 5.96 -22.72 10.31
C ALA A 398 4.45 -22.73 10.63
N GLY A 399 3.99 -23.59 11.54
CA GLY A 399 2.57 -23.86 11.77
C GLY A 399 2.07 -23.36 13.12
N GLU A 400 1.03 -22.54 13.05
CA GLU A 400 0.12 -22.10 14.12
C GLU A 400 0.54 -20.85 14.91
N ALA A 401 0.47 -19.68 14.25
CA ALA A 401 0.07 -18.42 14.86
C ALA A 401 -1.12 -17.86 14.07
#